data_AF-A0A7L3JFM8-F1
#
_entry.id   AF-A0A7L3JFM8-F1
#
_cell.length_a   1.000
_cell.length_b   1.000
_cell.length_c   1.000
_cell.angle_alpha   90.00
_cell.angle_beta   90.00
_cell.angle_gamma   90.00
#
_symmetry.space_group_name_H-M   'P 1'
#
loop_
_entity.id
_entity.type
_entity.pdbx_description
1 polymer ?
#
loop_
_entity_poly.entity_id
_entity_poly.type
_entity_poly.pdbx_seq_one_letter_code
_entity_poly.pdbx_strand_id
1 'polypeptide(L)'
;EPEFRYIAGAHGNEVLGRELILLLMQFMCQEYLAGNPRIVHLIEDTRIHLLPSVNPDGYDKAYKAGSELGGWSLGRWTQDGIDINNNFPDLNSLLWESEDQKKSKRKVPNHHIPIPDW
;
A
#
# COMPACT_ATOMS: atom_id res chain seq x y z
N GLU A 1 15.58 1.82 -16.65
CA GLU A 1 14.16 1.59 -16.37
C GLU A 1 13.93 1.74 -14.86
N PRO A 2 13.27 2.81 -14.38
CA PRO A 2 12.80 2.90 -12.99
C PRO A 2 11.74 1.83 -12.66
N GLU A 3 11.71 1.41 -11.41
CA GLU A 3 10.68 0.51 -10.89
C GLU A 3 9.60 1.28 -10.13
N PHE A 4 8.34 0.99 -10.44
CA PHE A 4 7.18 1.62 -9.83
C PHE A 4 6.23 0.56 -9.28
N ARG A 5 5.56 0.86 -8.16
CA ARG A 5 4.51 -0.02 -7.63
C ARG A 5 3.30 0.73 -7.10
N TYR A 6 2.12 0.18 -7.38
CA TYR A 6 0.89 0.48 -6.63
C TYR A 6 0.41 -0.75 -5.88
N ILE A 7 -0.04 -0.51 -4.65
CA ILE A 7 -0.54 -1.53 -3.75
C ILE A 7 -1.89 -1.04 -3.21
N ALA A 8 -2.88 -1.92 -3.19
CA ALA A 8 -4.19 -1.66 -2.58
C ALA A 8 -4.68 -2.85 -1.76
N GLY A 9 -5.79 -2.62 -1.03
CA GLY A 9 -6.45 -3.66 -0.26
C GLY A 9 -5.60 -4.19 0.90
N ALA A 10 -4.81 -3.34 1.57
CA ALA A 10 -4.16 -3.68 2.83
C ALA A 10 -5.18 -3.90 3.95
N HIS A 11 -6.21 -3.05 3.98
CA HIS A 11 -7.47 -3.37 4.65
C HIS A 11 -8.41 -3.96 3.62
N GLY A 12 -8.92 -5.16 3.88
CA GLY A 12 -9.76 -5.89 2.92
C GLY A 12 -11.10 -5.22 2.64
N ASN A 13 -11.63 -4.44 3.59
CA ASN A 13 -12.87 -3.67 3.44
C ASN A 13 -12.70 -2.31 2.75
N GLU A 14 -11.47 -1.85 2.50
CA GLU A 14 -11.19 -0.61 1.75
C GLU A 14 -11.08 -0.93 0.25
N VAL A 15 -12.21 -1.32 -0.35
CA VAL A 15 -12.26 -2.00 -1.66
C VAL A 15 -11.94 -1.10 -2.86
N LEU A 16 -12.18 0.21 -2.78
CA LEU A 16 -12.06 1.11 -3.94
C LEU A 16 -10.69 1.02 -4.63
N GLY A 17 -9.60 0.98 -3.86
CA GLY A 17 -8.25 0.90 -4.43
C GLY A 17 -8.01 -0.39 -5.21
N ARG A 18 -8.59 -1.52 -4.76
CA ARG A 18 -8.50 -2.81 -5.46
C ARG A 18 -9.11 -2.71 -6.86
N GLU A 19 -10.33 -2.19 -6.94
CA GLU A 19 -11.06 -2.06 -8.21
C GLU A 19 -10.39 -1.05 -9.15
N LEU A 20 -9.89 0.07 -8.62
CA LEU A 20 -9.14 1.04 -9.42
C LEU A 20 -7.86 0.45 -10.02
N ILE A 21 -7.13 -0.40 -9.29
CA ILE A 21 -5.96 -1.08 -9.83
C ILE A 21 -6.35 -2.08 -10.92
N LEU A 22 -7.42 -2.85 -10.74
CA LEU A 22 -7.92 -3.77 -11.77
C LEU A 22 -8.34 -3.02 -13.06
N LEU A 23 -9.04 -1.90 -12.91
CA LEU A 23 -9.41 -1.03 -14.03
C LEU A 23 -8.18 -0.39 -14.68
N LEU A 24 -7.17 0.01 -13.90
CA LEU A 24 -5.91 0.53 -14.41
C LEU A 24 -5.15 -0.52 -15.24
N MET A 25 -5.11 -1.77 -14.78
CA MET A 25 -4.51 -2.88 -15.54
C MET A 25 -5.21 -3.04 -16.91
N GLN A 26 -6.54 -3.08 -16.91
CA GLN A 26 -7.32 -3.20 -18.14
C GLN A 26 -7.07 -2.01 -19.08
N PHE A 27 -7.12 -0.79 -18.54
CA PHE A 27 -6.86 0.45 -19.27
C PHE A 27 -5.47 0.46 -19.90
N MET A 28 -4.43 0.11 -19.15
CA MET A 28 -3.05 0.05 -19.65
C MET A 28 -2.93 -0.92 -20.84
N CYS A 29 -3.51 -2.13 -20.73
CA CYS A 29 -3.49 -3.10 -21.81
C CYS A 29 -4.23 -2.60 -23.07
N GLN A 30 -5.41 -2.01 -22.89
CA GLN A 30 -6.23 -1.52 -24.01
C GLN A 30 -5.55 -0.36 -24.73
N GLU A 31 -5.06 0.63 -23.98
CA GLU A 31 -4.41 1.81 -24.55
C GLU A 31 -3.06 1.50 -25.18
N TYR A 32 -2.32 0.52 -24.63
CA TYR A 32 -1.09 0.03 -25.26
C TYR A 32 -1.38 -0.59 -26.63
N LEU A 33 -2.37 -1.48 -26.71
CA LEU A 33 -2.80 -2.09 -27.99
C LEU A 33 -3.37 -1.07 -28.98
N ALA A 34 -4.03 -0.02 -28.48
CA ALA A 34 -4.52 1.08 -29.30
C ALA A 34 -3.41 2.03 -29.80
N GLY A 35 -2.17 1.84 -29.34
CA GLY A 35 -1.04 2.69 -29.73
C GLY A 35 -1.06 4.08 -29.11
N ASN A 36 -1.69 4.26 -27.95
CA ASN A 36 -1.68 5.55 -27.24
C ASN A 36 -0.24 5.94 -26.89
N PRO A 37 0.31 7.05 -27.44
CA PRO A 37 1.72 7.39 -27.28
C PRO A 37 2.14 7.56 -25.81
N ARG A 38 1.24 8.05 -24.96
CA ARG A 38 1.51 8.25 -23.54
C ARG A 38 1.65 6.94 -22.79
N ILE A 39 0.78 5.96 -23.08
CA ILE A 39 0.78 4.67 -22.40
C ILE A 39 1.89 3.77 -22.92
N VAL A 40 2.16 3.79 -24.23
CA VAL A 40 3.30 3.10 -24.82
C VAL A 40 4.60 3.58 -24.18
N HIS A 41 4.85 4.89 -24.15
CA HIS A 41 6.04 5.45 -23.50
C HIS A 41 6.12 5.10 -22.01
N LEU A 42 5.00 5.19 -21.28
CA LEU A 42 4.97 4.84 -19.86
C LEU A 42 5.36 3.38 -19.59
N ILE A 43 4.86 2.44 -20.41
CA ILE A 43 5.11 1.00 -20.25
C ILE A 43 6.50 0.61 -20.73
N GLU A 44 7.01 1.21 -21.81
CA GLU A 44 8.33 0.87 -22.36
C GLU A 44 9.47 1.41 -21.50
N ASP A 45 9.28 2.54 -20.81
CA ASP A 45 10.34 3.17 -20.01
C ASP A 45 10.24 2.88 -18.50
N THR A 46 9.18 2.21 -18.02
CA THR A 46 8.97 1.95 -16.58
C THR A 46 8.54 0.51 -16.30
N ARG A 47 9.19 -0.10 -15.30
CA ARG A 47 8.80 -1.42 -14.78
C ARG A 47 7.69 -1.26 -13.74
N ILE A 48 6.45 -1.50 -14.14
CA ILE A 48 5.26 -1.27 -13.31
C ILE A 48 4.79 -2.57 -12.63
N HIS A 49 4.72 -2.56 -11.30
CA HIS A 49 4.19 -3.64 -10.48
C HIS A 49 2.86 -3.23 -9.83
N LEU A 50 1.78 -3.97 -10.09
CA LEU A 50 0.46 -3.65 -9.57
C LEU A 50 -0.04 -4.78 -8.66
N LEU A 51 -0.30 -4.47 -7.39
CA LEU A 51 -0.83 -5.41 -6.39
C LEU A 51 -2.22 -4.96 -5.93
N PRO A 52 -3.30 -5.48 -6.53
CA PRO A 52 -4.65 -5.01 -6.25
C PRO A 52 -5.18 -5.41 -4.86
N SER A 53 -4.62 -6.44 -4.21
CA SER A 53 -5.11 -6.88 -2.90
C SER A 53 -3.99 -7.53 -2.09
N VAL A 54 -3.62 -6.89 -0.99
CA VAL A 54 -2.67 -7.43 0.01
C VAL A 54 -3.38 -8.33 1.02
N ASN A 55 -4.63 -8.00 1.40
CA ASN A 55 -5.46 -8.74 2.34
C ASN A 55 -6.70 -9.33 1.63
N PRO A 56 -6.53 -10.38 0.80
CA PRO A 56 -7.65 -11.01 0.11
C PRO A 56 -8.63 -11.68 1.08
N ASP A 57 -8.15 -12.22 2.21
CA ASP A 57 -8.99 -12.89 3.21
C ASP A 57 -9.95 -11.91 3.91
N GLY A 58 -9.45 -10.72 4.25
CA GLY A 58 -10.26 -9.62 4.78
C GLY A 58 -11.31 -9.16 3.78
N TYR A 59 -10.93 -9.05 2.50
CA TYR A 59 -11.83 -8.68 1.42
C TYR A 59 -12.97 -9.70 1.29
N ASP A 60 -12.67 -11.00 1.26
CA ASP A 60 -13.69 -12.05 1.15
C ASP A 60 -14.73 -11.99 2.28
N LYS A 61 -14.29 -11.67 3.50
CA LYS A 61 -15.19 -11.48 4.65
C LYS A 61 -16.09 -10.26 4.47
N ALA A 62 -15.52 -9.11 4.09
CA ALA A 62 -16.27 -7.89 3.86
C ALA A 62 -17.26 -8.03 2.69
N TYR A 63 -16.83 -8.67 1.60
CA TYR A 63 -17.63 -8.90 0.40
C TYR A 63 -18.85 -9.78 0.69
N LYS A 64 -18.67 -10.89 1.42
CA LYS A 64 -19.76 -11.81 1.78
C LYS A 64 -20.82 -11.16 2.67
N ALA A 65 -20.42 -10.24 3.55
CA ALA A 65 -21.36 -9.49 4.36
C ALA A 65 -22.11 -8.42 3.55
N GLY A 66 -21.47 -7.85 2.53
CA GLY A 66 -22.01 -6.77 1.72
C GLY A 66 -21.78 -5.39 2.33
N SER A 67 -21.83 -4.37 1.48
CA SER A 67 -21.46 -2.98 1.83
C SER A 67 -22.24 -2.43 3.03
N GLU A 68 -23.54 -2.73 3.13
CA GLU A 68 -24.41 -2.21 4.19
C GLU A 68 -24.15 -2.84 5.56
N LEU A 69 -23.57 -4.05 5.60
CA LEU A 69 -23.31 -4.81 6.82
C LEU A 69 -21.82 -4.81 7.20
N GLY A 70 -20.96 -4.23 6.34
CA GLY A 70 -19.50 -4.30 6.43
C GLY A 70 -18.84 -3.36 7.43
N GLY A 71 -19.55 -2.36 7.98
CA GLY A 71 -19.04 -1.44 9.01
C GLY A 71 -17.62 -0.89 8.74
N TRP A 72 -16.94 -0.44 9.80
CA TRP A 72 -15.54 0.01 9.70
C TRP A 72 -14.52 -1.13 9.92
N SER A 73 -14.95 -2.21 10.58
CA SER A 73 -14.08 -3.23 11.17
C SER A 73 -14.11 -4.57 10.42
N LEU A 74 -15.24 -4.96 9.84
CA LEU A 74 -15.38 -6.28 9.23
C LEU A 74 -14.52 -6.39 7.97
N GLY A 75 -13.54 -7.29 7.98
CA GLY A 75 -12.61 -7.47 6.86
C GLY A 75 -11.42 -6.50 6.84
N ARG A 76 -11.26 -5.66 7.87
CA ARG A 76 -10.11 -4.76 7.99
C ARG A 76 -8.80 -5.52 8.26
N TRP A 77 -8.80 -6.39 9.27
CA TRP A 77 -7.63 -7.16 9.69
C TRP A 77 -7.45 -8.45 8.88
N THR A 78 -6.27 -9.06 8.99
CA THR A 78 -6.00 -10.41 8.46
C THR A 78 -6.85 -11.46 9.17
N GLN A 79 -6.76 -12.73 8.74
CA GLN A 79 -7.39 -13.84 9.43
C GLN A 79 -6.97 -13.96 10.91
N ASP A 80 -5.73 -13.61 11.22
CA ASP A 80 -5.15 -13.67 12.58
C ASP A 80 -5.45 -12.40 13.42
N GLY A 81 -6.24 -11.47 12.90
CA GLY A 81 -6.59 -10.22 13.60
C GLY A 81 -5.49 -9.16 13.57
N ILE A 82 -4.54 -9.26 12.63
CA ILE A 82 -3.42 -8.31 12.49
C ILE A 82 -3.82 -7.18 11.53
N ASP A 83 -3.53 -5.92 11.93
CA ASP A 83 -3.69 -4.77 11.04
C ASP A 83 -2.39 -4.64 10.24
N ILE A 84 -2.45 -4.91 8.94
CA ILE A 84 -1.26 -4.94 8.07
C ILE A 84 -0.54 -3.60 8.10
N ASN A 85 -1.27 -2.47 8.15
CA ASN A 85 -0.65 -1.15 8.15
C ASN A 85 0.04 -0.81 9.47
N ASN A 86 -0.29 -1.51 10.55
CA ASN A 86 0.40 -1.40 11.84
C ASN A 86 1.38 -2.55 12.12
N ASN A 87 1.68 -3.39 11.12
CA ASN A 87 2.58 -4.55 11.25
C ASN A 87 3.93 -4.35 10.53
N PHE A 88 4.27 -3.11 10.16
CA PHE A 88 5.59 -2.77 9.64
C PHE A 88 6.56 -2.46 10.78
N PRO A 89 7.86 -2.76 10.63
CA PRO A 89 8.86 -2.36 11.62
C PRO A 89 8.84 -0.86 11.84
N ASP A 90 8.69 -0.45 13.10
CA ASP A 90 8.79 0.96 13.50
C ASP A 90 10.26 1.37 13.61
N LEU A 91 10.76 1.99 12.53
CA LEU A 91 12.12 2.53 12.49
C LEU A 91 12.21 3.95 13.03
N ASN A 92 11.08 4.65 13.21
CA ASN A 92 11.06 6.03 13.70
C ASN A 92 11.44 6.04 15.18
N SER A 93 10.74 5.21 15.96
CA SER A 93 11.01 4.97 17.38
C SER A 93 12.48 4.60 17.63
N LEU A 94 13.00 3.63 16.87
CA LEU A 94 14.41 3.21 16.97
C LEU A 94 15.40 4.34 16.66
N LEU A 95 15.09 5.19 15.68
CA LEU A 95 15.94 6.34 15.35
C LEU A 95 15.99 7.34 16.52
N TRP A 96 14.83 7.72 17.05
CA TRP A 96 14.74 8.73 18.12
C TRP A 96 15.36 8.24 19.43
N GLU A 97 15.15 6.98 19.82
CA GLU A 97 15.84 6.39 20.99
C GLU A 97 17.37 6.43 20.86
N SER A 98 17.89 6.17 19.66
CA SER A 98 19.34 6.19 19.40
C SER A 98 19.93 7.60 19.50
N GLU A 99 19.20 8.61 19.03
CA GLU A 99 19.57 10.02 19.15
C GLU A 99 19.54 10.48 20.62
N ASP A 100 18.48 10.16 21.37
CA ASP A 100 18.34 10.50 22.80
C ASP A 100 19.46 9.88 23.64
N GLN A 101 19.80 8.62 23.36
CA GLN A 101 20.87 7.90 24.06
C GLN A 101 22.27 8.32 23.58
N LYS A 102 22.37 9.25 22.60
CA LYS A 102 23.62 9.67 21.94
C LYS A 102 24.46 8.50 21.44
N LYS A 103 23.79 7.39 21.09
CA LYS A 103 24.43 6.17 20.59
C LYS A 103 24.79 6.28 19.11
N SER A 104 24.15 7.21 18.39
CA SER A 104 24.44 7.45 16.99
C SER A 104 25.82 8.11 16.80
N LYS A 105 26.72 7.41 16.11
CA LYS A 105 28.05 7.93 15.73
C LYS A 105 27.99 8.95 14.59
N ARG A 106 26.86 9.04 13.89
CA ARG A 106 26.70 9.87 12.69
C ARG A 106 25.32 10.54 12.71
N LYS A 107 25.30 11.87 12.68
CA LYS A 107 24.05 12.62 12.50
C LYS A 107 23.43 12.27 11.15
N VAL A 108 22.20 11.80 11.17
CA VAL A 108 21.37 11.56 9.97
C VAL A 108 20.30 12.64 9.88
N PRO A 109 19.93 13.11 8.66
CA PRO A 109 18.81 14.03 8.52
C PRO A 109 17.51 13.39 9.00
N ASN A 110 16.84 14.01 9.98
CA ASN A 110 15.60 13.50 10.59
C ASN A 110 14.43 14.51 10.52
N HIS A 111 14.61 15.64 9.84
CA HIS A 111 13.63 16.75 9.83
C HIS A 111 12.26 16.41 9.22
N HIS A 112 12.14 15.28 8.53
CA HIS A 112 10.89 14.78 7.93
C HIS A 112 10.36 13.52 8.63
N ILE A 113 11.02 13.08 9.70
CA ILE A 113 10.61 11.90 10.47
C ILE A 113 9.81 12.42 11.66
N PRO A 114 8.55 12.01 11.83
CA PRO A 114 7.75 12.44 12.96
C PRO A 114 8.39 11.99 14.28
N ILE A 115 8.33 12.85 15.29
CA ILE A 115 8.72 12.52 16.66
C ILE A 115 7.58 11.67 17.24
N PRO A 116 7.87 10.47 17.80
CA PRO A 116 6.83 9.64 18.39
C PRO A 116 6.25 10.28 19.65
N ASP A 117 4.96 10.07 19.90
CA ASP A 117 4.19 10.71 20.99
C ASP A 117 4.39 10.09 22.38
N TRP A 118 5.31 9.14 22.50
CA TRP A 118 5.57 8.34 23.71
C TRP A 118 6.34 9.07 24.83
#